data_AF-A0A368JSF6-F1
#
_entry.id   AF-A0A368JSF6-F1
#
_cell.length_a   1.000
_cell.length_b   1.000
_cell.length_c   1.000
_cell.angle_alpha   90.00
_cell.angle_beta   90.00
_cell.angle_gamma   90.00
#
_symmetry.space_group_name_H-M   'P 1'
#
loop_
_entity.id
_entity.type
_entity.pdbx_description
1 polymer ?
#
loop_
_entity_poly.entity_id
_entity_poly.type
_entity_poly.pdbx_seq_one_letter_code
_entity_poly.pdbx_strand_id
1 'polypeptide(L)'
;MNRREFTQRTLFYALAVSIPRGLEPNPYWVASDVKAPKLELSAGKRLPFGWPAFAVLPNQSGDDVILHFPKPILQKPLRLRLTVAIDTREAKKVEVRSAQTNQWLGELDLRFSYATELYEVLLSTEKAALLQKEGIRLRMTSGTSPIWFLAPAKNPAYAGLQPHVLTDTAPANPETVFWNNLASLRSIQQFSWMEGCVTDGLLDWWRQDHSPEAKKALEAHFALFFDDQQRLVYENARSEPADGTIYGIECPLPLAALAHLQPNHPALDLLVSFARQKSQPNGLIRDQSLTTEGCYTLAYPLAVLARQRKDLALARLALANLQHRQEALVTPDVVYQGRGQAGEWNAYPNWGRGLVWYLLGTVRTLNELNPLAAQLDPAVLQNLKATFLQTAERMLKDRDPQGGWHGFVGEPQTGIDTSATAGIAAALALAAQYGWLPSETLKTLEITKKTLLQYLTPDGFLTGACQSNRGGVELQRSGYRVISQYAAGLMAQFLVAMKT
;
A
#
# COMPACT_ATOMS: atom_id res chain seq x y z
N MET A 1 -26.74 4.76 -5.75
CA MET A 1 -26.44 3.48 -6.43
C MET A 1 -26.97 2.34 -5.57
N ASN A 2 -27.77 1.43 -6.13
CA ASN A 2 -28.48 0.37 -5.40
C ASN A 2 -27.53 -0.81 -5.11
N ARG A 3 -27.55 -1.32 -3.86
CA ARG A 3 -26.82 -2.50 -3.34
C ARG A 3 -26.85 -3.75 -4.25
N ARG A 4 -27.85 -3.93 -5.11
CA ARG A 4 -27.98 -5.12 -5.97
C ARG A 4 -27.05 -5.15 -7.18
N GLU A 5 -26.68 -4.00 -7.73
CA GLU A 5 -25.87 -3.97 -8.97
C GLU A 5 -24.39 -4.27 -8.69
N PHE A 6 -23.87 -3.90 -7.52
CA PHE A 6 -22.47 -4.18 -7.15
C PHE A 6 -22.20 -5.68 -6.94
N THR A 7 -23.14 -6.41 -6.34
CA THR A 7 -22.99 -7.85 -6.01
C THR A 7 -23.04 -8.76 -7.25
N GLN A 8 -23.70 -8.34 -8.34
CA GLN A 8 -23.69 -9.09 -9.60
C GLN A 8 -22.37 -8.92 -10.36
N ARG A 9 -21.70 -7.76 -10.25
CA ARG A 9 -20.43 -7.48 -10.95
C ARG A 9 -19.24 -8.30 -10.44
N THR A 10 -19.19 -8.59 -9.13
CA THR A 10 -18.13 -9.45 -8.57
C THR A 10 -18.27 -10.91 -8.99
N LEU A 11 -19.45 -11.36 -9.40
CA LEU A 11 -19.68 -12.73 -9.86
C LEU A 11 -19.17 -12.97 -11.30
N PHE A 12 -19.25 -11.96 -12.18
CA PHE A 12 -18.85 -12.12 -13.59
C PHE A 12 -17.34 -12.06 -13.83
N TYR A 13 -16.57 -11.41 -12.95
CA TYR A 13 -15.10 -11.47 -12.94
C TYR A 13 -14.53 -12.63 -12.11
N ALA A 14 -15.39 -13.37 -11.40
CA ALA A 14 -15.03 -14.58 -10.65
C ALA A 14 -15.00 -15.86 -11.52
N LEU A 15 -14.70 -15.74 -12.82
CA LEU A 15 -14.28 -16.89 -13.62
C LEU A 15 -12.88 -17.31 -13.14
N ALA A 16 -12.87 -18.39 -12.35
CA ALA A 16 -11.77 -19.20 -11.87
C ALA A 16 -10.37 -18.60 -12.06
N VAL A 17 -9.73 -18.26 -10.94
CA VAL A 17 -8.26 -18.29 -10.86
C VAL A 17 -7.87 -19.69 -11.31
N SER A 18 -7.22 -19.83 -12.46
CA SER A 18 -6.47 -21.04 -12.77
C SER A 18 -5.40 -21.13 -11.69
N ILE A 19 -5.66 -21.97 -10.68
CA ILE A 19 -4.72 -22.23 -9.60
C ILE A 19 -3.45 -22.75 -10.27
N PRO A 20 -2.30 -22.06 -10.16
CA PRO A 20 -1.03 -22.65 -10.58
C PRO A 20 -0.91 -24.00 -9.89
N ARG A 21 -0.61 -25.06 -10.66
CA ARG A 21 -0.40 -26.41 -10.11
C ARG A 21 0.61 -26.31 -8.96
N GLY A 22 0.16 -26.53 -7.72
CA GLY A 22 1.02 -26.55 -6.52
C GLY A 22 0.61 -25.66 -5.35
N LEU A 23 -0.46 -24.86 -5.45
CA LEU A 23 -0.94 -24.05 -4.32
C LEU A 23 -2.23 -24.62 -3.75
N GLU A 24 -2.28 -24.80 -2.44
CA GLU A 24 -3.51 -25.21 -1.78
C GLU A 24 -4.64 -24.21 -2.05
N PRO A 25 -5.87 -24.70 -2.28
CA PRO A 25 -7.04 -23.85 -2.47
C PRO A 25 -7.29 -23.06 -1.18
N ASN A 26 -6.91 -21.79 -1.20
CA ASN A 26 -7.26 -20.76 -0.24
C ASN A 26 -7.15 -21.17 1.26
N PRO A 27 -6.01 -20.96 1.94
CA PRO A 27 -5.73 -21.50 3.29
C PRO A 27 -6.51 -20.81 4.42
N TYR A 28 -7.59 -20.10 4.13
CA TYR A 28 -8.32 -19.28 5.09
C TYR A 28 -9.57 -19.99 5.61
N TRP A 29 -9.61 -20.20 6.92
CA TRP A 29 -10.86 -20.45 7.62
C TRP A 29 -11.48 -19.11 7.98
N VAL A 30 -12.27 -18.57 7.04
CA VAL A 30 -13.04 -17.32 7.23
C VAL A 30 -14.11 -17.53 8.29
N ALA A 31 -14.34 -16.54 9.16
CA ALA A 31 -15.40 -16.59 10.16
C ALA A 31 -16.76 -16.86 9.49
N SER A 32 -17.53 -17.81 10.03
CA SER A 32 -18.83 -18.21 9.49
C SER A 32 -19.97 -17.31 9.93
N ASP A 33 -19.82 -16.66 11.08
CA ASP A 33 -20.84 -15.79 11.69
C ASP A 33 -20.20 -14.69 12.54
N VAL A 34 -20.87 -13.54 12.59
CA VAL A 34 -20.48 -12.39 13.42
C VAL A 34 -21.71 -11.84 14.14
N LYS A 35 -21.71 -11.98 15.46
CA LYS A 35 -22.67 -11.30 16.33
C LYS A 35 -22.05 -9.99 16.82
N ALA A 36 -22.48 -8.88 16.24
CA ALA A 36 -22.01 -7.54 16.55
C ALA A 36 -23.20 -6.58 16.80
N PRO A 37 -22.98 -5.46 17.52
CA PRO A 37 -23.99 -4.42 17.65
C PRO A 37 -24.36 -3.86 16.27
N LYS A 38 -25.65 -3.56 16.09
CA LYS A 38 -26.12 -2.87 14.88
C LYS A 38 -25.84 -1.39 15.03
N LEU A 39 -24.76 -0.94 14.41
CA LEU A 39 -24.37 0.46 14.37
C LEU A 39 -24.47 0.97 12.92
N GLU A 40 -24.96 2.19 12.74
CA GLU A 40 -24.87 2.89 11.46
C GLU A 40 -23.48 3.51 11.31
N LEU A 41 -22.98 3.58 10.07
CA LEU A 41 -21.74 4.31 9.80
C LEU A 41 -21.94 5.79 10.14
N SER A 42 -20.90 6.41 10.68
CA SER A 42 -20.90 7.85 10.91
C SER A 42 -21.23 8.61 9.61
N ALA A 43 -21.99 9.69 9.74
CA ALA A 43 -22.40 10.52 8.62
C ALA A 43 -21.19 10.91 7.74
N GLY A 44 -21.36 10.79 6.42
CA GLY A 44 -20.32 11.11 5.43
C GLY A 44 -19.26 10.02 5.21
N LYS A 45 -19.30 8.90 5.93
CA LYS A 45 -18.39 7.77 5.70
C LYS A 45 -19.00 6.71 4.79
N ARG A 46 -18.16 6.03 4.01
CA ARG A 46 -18.56 4.90 3.16
C ARG A 46 -17.59 3.73 3.31
N LEU A 47 -18.13 2.51 3.28
CA LEU A 47 -17.32 1.29 3.28
C LEU A 47 -16.67 1.10 1.91
N PRO A 48 -15.39 0.70 1.86
CA PRO A 48 -14.70 0.45 0.61
C PRO A 48 -15.40 -0.68 -0.13
N PHE A 49 -15.56 -0.50 -1.44
CA PHE A 49 -16.08 -1.52 -2.35
C PHE A 49 -17.48 -2.06 -1.97
N GLY A 50 -18.24 -1.34 -1.14
CA GLY A 50 -19.51 -1.84 -0.60
C GLY A 50 -19.40 -3.16 0.17
N TRP A 51 -18.20 -3.54 0.64
CA TRP A 51 -18.00 -4.76 1.41
C TRP A 51 -18.64 -4.62 2.80
N PRO A 52 -19.22 -5.70 3.34
CA PRO A 52 -19.87 -5.64 4.64
C PRO A 52 -18.84 -5.43 5.75
N ALA A 53 -19.27 -4.83 6.85
CA ALA A 53 -18.42 -4.55 8.01
C ALA A 53 -19.21 -4.64 9.31
N PHE A 54 -18.50 -4.77 10.43
CA PHE A 54 -19.05 -4.73 11.77
C PHE A 54 -18.20 -3.82 12.67
N ALA A 55 -18.82 -3.24 13.69
CA ALA A 55 -18.16 -2.35 14.64
C ALA A 55 -17.85 -3.06 15.96
N VAL A 56 -16.69 -2.78 16.54
CA VAL A 56 -16.38 -3.05 17.95
C VAL A 56 -16.45 -1.72 18.69
N LEU A 57 -17.34 -1.64 19.68
CA LEU A 57 -17.60 -0.41 20.43
C LEU A 57 -16.59 -0.24 21.58
N PRO A 58 -16.39 1.01 22.07
CA PRO A 58 -15.61 1.24 23.28
C PRO A 58 -16.19 0.50 24.48
N ASN A 59 -15.31 -0.04 25.33
CA ASN A 59 -15.62 -0.91 26.47
C ASN A 59 -16.83 -0.48 27.34
N GLN A 60 -17.07 0.82 27.45
CA GLN A 60 -18.12 1.41 28.28
C GLN A 60 -19.54 1.14 27.75
N SER A 61 -19.69 0.57 26.55
CA SER A 61 -20.97 0.31 25.90
C SER A 61 -21.61 -1.06 26.23
N GLY A 62 -20.85 -2.03 26.74
CA GLY A 62 -21.37 -3.34 27.17
C GLY A 62 -21.65 -4.39 26.09
N ASP A 63 -21.54 -4.03 24.81
CA ASP A 63 -21.80 -4.94 23.68
C ASP A 63 -20.51 -5.56 23.11
N ASP A 64 -20.20 -6.77 23.55
CA ASP A 64 -19.10 -7.55 22.99
C ASP A 64 -19.43 -8.10 21.59
N VAL A 65 -18.41 -8.19 20.73
CA VAL A 65 -18.54 -8.81 19.41
C VAL A 65 -18.05 -10.25 19.47
N ILE A 66 -18.85 -11.19 18.95
CA ILE A 66 -18.51 -12.61 18.90
C ILE A 66 -18.38 -13.07 17.45
N LEU A 67 -17.27 -13.73 17.11
CA LEU A 67 -17.05 -14.36 15.82
C LEU A 67 -16.91 -15.87 15.99
N HIS A 68 -17.56 -16.63 15.10
CA HIS A 68 -17.41 -18.08 15.01
C HIS A 68 -16.68 -18.45 13.73
N PHE A 69 -15.93 -19.55 13.77
CA PHE A 69 -15.15 -20.06 12.64
C PHE A 69 -15.61 -21.47 12.26
N PRO A 70 -15.47 -21.87 10.98
CA PRO A 70 -15.88 -23.19 10.51
C PRO A 70 -15.09 -24.30 11.22
N LYS A 71 -15.73 -25.46 11.41
CA LYS A 71 -15.12 -26.67 11.97
C LYS A 71 -15.00 -27.73 10.87
N PRO A 72 -13.92 -28.55 10.85
CA PRO A 72 -12.75 -28.50 11.72
C PRO A 72 -11.70 -27.47 11.27
N ILE A 73 -10.98 -26.89 12.24
CA ILE A 73 -9.71 -26.15 12.02
C ILE A 73 -8.58 -27.06 12.47
N LEU A 74 -7.41 -26.95 11.84
CA LEU A 74 -6.24 -27.74 12.24
C LEU A 74 -5.75 -27.34 13.64
N GLN A 75 -5.43 -28.34 14.46
CA GLN A 75 -4.82 -28.18 15.79
C GLN A 75 -3.32 -27.85 15.66
N LYS A 76 -3.02 -26.65 15.18
CA LYS A 76 -1.67 -26.10 14.98
C LYS A 76 -1.64 -24.65 15.44
N PRO A 77 -0.45 -24.02 15.58
CA PRO A 77 -0.38 -22.58 15.71
C PRO A 77 -1.09 -21.88 14.56
N LEU A 78 -1.88 -20.85 14.87
CA LEU A 78 -2.68 -20.11 13.90
C LEU A 78 -2.35 -18.62 13.95
N ARG A 79 -2.65 -17.93 12.85
CA ARG A 79 -2.72 -16.47 12.79
C ARG A 79 -4.18 -16.09 12.68
N LEU A 80 -4.70 -15.34 13.65
CA LEU A 80 -6.00 -14.70 13.56
C LEU A 80 -5.82 -13.32 12.94
N ARG A 81 -6.64 -12.98 11.95
CA ARG A 81 -6.55 -11.71 11.24
C ARG A 81 -7.88 -11.01 11.10
N LEU A 82 -7.84 -9.69 11.29
CA LEU A 82 -8.95 -8.77 11.04
C LEU A 82 -8.45 -7.60 10.19
N THR A 83 -9.25 -7.18 9.21
CA THR A 83 -8.94 -6.05 8.34
C THR A 83 -9.82 -4.87 8.66
N VAL A 84 -9.21 -3.69 8.81
CA VAL A 84 -9.92 -2.44 9.11
C VAL A 84 -10.76 -2.03 7.90
N ALA A 85 -12.03 -1.68 8.13
CA ALA A 85 -12.97 -1.28 7.09
C ALA A 85 -13.10 0.24 6.95
N ILE A 86 -12.85 1.00 8.02
CA ILE A 86 -12.96 2.47 8.05
C ILE A 86 -11.72 3.03 8.74
N ASP A 87 -11.16 4.09 8.15
CA ASP A 87 -10.02 4.84 8.69
C ASP A 87 -10.26 5.28 10.15
N THR A 88 -9.22 5.17 10.97
CA THR A 88 -9.21 5.54 12.39
C THR A 88 -8.15 6.60 12.65
N ARG A 89 -8.50 7.62 13.45
CA ARG A 89 -7.65 8.79 13.74
C ARG A 89 -7.12 8.84 15.18
N GLU A 90 -7.09 7.70 15.84
CA GLU A 90 -6.56 7.54 17.19
C GLU A 90 -5.86 6.18 17.32
N ALA A 91 -5.13 5.98 18.42
CA ALA A 91 -4.68 4.66 18.81
C ALA A 91 -5.81 3.92 19.54
N LYS A 92 -6.00 2.64 19.21
CA LYS A 92 -7.00 1.75 19.78
C LYS A 92 -6.36 0.42 20.14
N LYS A 93 -6.95 -0.26 21.12
CA LYS A 93 -6.58 -1.62 21.49
C LYS A 93 -7.82 -2.48 21.53
N VAL A 94 -7.75 -3.65 20.92
CA VAL A 94 -8.83 -4.64 20.93
C VAL A 94 -8.29 -5.95 21.51
N GLU A 95 -8.79 -6.33 22.66
CA GLU A 95 -8.54 -7.66 23.20
C GLU A 95 -9.27 -8.72 22.40
N VAL A 96 -8.58 -9.83 22.17
CA VAL A 96 -9.15 -11.07 21.63
C VAL A 96 -9.21 -12.08 22.76
N ARG A 97 -10.41 -12.56 23.07
CA ARG A 97 -10.65 -13.55 24.14
C ARG A 97 -11.45 -14.73 23.59
N SER A 98 -11.44 -15.87 24.26
CA SER A 98 -12.32 -16.99 23.90
C SER A 98 -13.78 -16.61 24.18
N ALA A 99 -14.70 -17.00 23.30
CA ALA A 99 -16.06 -16.46 23.37
C ALA A 99 -16.85 -16.90 24.63
N GLN A 100 -16.61 -18.12 25.13
CA GLN A 100 -17.37 -18.71 26.24
C GLN A 100 -16.62 -18.57 27.56
N THR A 101 -15.33 -18.93 27.59
CA THR A 101 -14.52 -18.95 28.81
C THR A 101 -13.81 -17.62 29.11
N ASN A 102 -13.87 -16.65 28.18
CA ASN A 102 -13.26 -15.32 28.31
C ASN A 102 -11.74 -15.34 28.58
N GLN A 103 -11.07 -16.43 28.19
CA GLN A 103 -9.63 -16.58 28.29
C GLN A 103 -8.92 -15.67 27.29
N TRP A 104 -7.83 -15.04 27.70
CA TRP A 104 -7.09 -14.12 26.84
C TRP A 104 -6.36 -14.87 25.72
N LEU A 105 -6.63 -14.51 24.47
CA LEU A 105 -5.99 -15.08 23.28
C LEU A 105 -4.93 -14.13 22.71
N GLY A 106 -5.15 -12.82 22.76
CA GLY A 106 -4.20 -11.82 22.28
C GLY A 106 -4.76 -10.40 22.32
N GLU A 107 -4.03 -9.47 21.73
CA GLU A 107 -4.42 -8.07 21.57
C GLU A 107 -4.05 -7.59 20.17
N LEU A 108 -4.93 -6.80 19.56
CA LEU A 108 -4.67 -6.02 18.37
C LEU A 108 -4.35 -4.58 18.82
N ASP A 109 -3.13 -4.10 18.55
CA ASP A 109 -2.71 -2.72 18.78
C ASP A 109 -2.87 -1.94 17.47
N LEU A 110 -3.94 -1.15 17.35
CA LEU A 110 -4.34 -0.45 16.13
C LEU A 110 -4.03 1.03 16.25
N ARG A 111 -2.97 1.51 15.59
CA ARG A 111 -2.56 2.92 15.67
C ARG A 111 -2.82 3.63 14.35
N PHE A 112 -3.79 4.55 14.32
CA PHE A 112 -4.10 5.39 13.15
C PHE A 112 -4.37 4.61 11.86
N SER A 113 -5.08 3.49 12.00
CA SER A 113 -5.27 2.51 10.94
C SER A 113 -6.05 3.07 9.75
N TYR A 114 -5.68 2.70 8.54
CA TYR A 114 -6.45 2.99 7.32
C TYR A 114 -7.40 1.83 6.98
N ALA A 115 -8.39 2.11 6.13
CA ALA A 115 -9.18 1.04 5.54
C ALA A 115 -8.28 0.09 4.73
N THR A 116 -8.61 -1.19 4.70
CA THR A 116 -7.83 -2.32 4.15
C THR A 116 -6.55 -2.70 4.90
N GLU A 117 -6.20 -2.03 6.00
CA GLU A 117 -5.07 -2.44 6.84
C GLU A 117 -5.37 -3.72 7.62
N LEU A 118 -4.42 -4.66 7.59
CA LEU A 118 -4.55 -5.99 8.20
C LEU A 118 -3.82 -6.03 9.55
N TYR A 119 -4.51 -6.52 10.58
CA TYR A 119 -3.95 -6.76 11.90
C TYR A 119 -3.99 -8.24 12.24
N GLU A 120 -3.00 -8.72 12.97
CA GLU A 120 -2.90 -10.13 13.34
C GLU A 120 -2.61 -10.38 14.82
N VAL A 121 -3.09 -11.52 15.31
CA VAL A 121 -2.72 -12.14 16.57
C VAL A 121 -2.20 -13.54 16.29
N LEU A 122 -1.00 -13.84 16.82
CA LEU A 122 -0.44 -15.20 16.80
C LEU A 122 -1.06 -16.03 17.93
N LEU A 123 -1.57 -17.21 17.59
CA LEU A 123 -2.22 -18.13 18.52
C LEU A 123 -1.37 -19.40 18.63
N SER A 124 -1.02 -19.76 19.87
CA SER A 124 -0.47 -21.09 20.17
C SER A 124 -1.51 -22.18 19.85
N THR A 125 -1.07 -23.43 19.76
CA THR A 125 -1.96 -24.58 19.55
C THR A 125 -3.11 -24.64 20.56
N GLU A 126 -2.84 -24.33 21.83
CA GLU A 126 -3.83 -24.28 22.91
C GLU A 126 -4.89 -23.19 22.67
N LYS A 127 -4.44 -21.99 22.30
CA LYS A 127 -5.33 -20.86 21.98
C LYS A 127 -6.12 -21.10 20.70
N ALA A 128 -5.53 -21.74 19.70
CA ALA A 128 -6.19 -22.17 18.49
C ALA A 128 -7.32 -23.18 18.78
N ALA A 129 -7.09 -24.11 19.72
CA ALA A 129 -8.12 -25.06 20.16
C ALA A 129 -9.31 -24.35 20.82
N LEU A 130 -9.06 -23.33 21.64
CA LEU A 130 -10.12 -22.50 22.25
C LEU A 130 -10.90 -21.73 21.18
N LEU A 131 -10.21 -21.09 20.24
CA LEU A 131 -10.85 -20.39 19.11
C LEU A 131 -11.73 -21.36 18.31
N GLN A 132 -11.25 -22.55 17.99
CA GLN A 132 -12.02 -23.54 17.24
C GLN A 132 -13.26 -23.99 18.03
N LYS A 133 -13.11 -24.23 19.34
CA LYS A 133 -14.21 -24.73 20.18
C LYS A 133 -15.29 -23.68 20.40
N GLU A 134 -14.86 -22.46 20.74
CA GLU A 134 -15.72 -21.42 21.32
C GLU A 134 -15.98 -20.26 20.36
N GLY A 135 -15.11 -20.01 19.38
CA GLY A 135 -15.03 -18.73 18.69
C GLY A 135 -14.23 -17.71 19.49
N ILE A 136 -14.24 -16.45 19.03
CA ILE A 136 -13.57 -15.34 19.71
C ILE A 136 -14.57 -14.25 20.13
N ARG A 137 -14.20 -13.55 21.18
CA ARG A 137 -14.81 -12.31 21.67
C ARG A 137 -13.84 -11.16 21.45
N LEU A 138 -14.32 -10.08 20.85
CA LEU A 138 -13.57 -8.85 20.66
C LEU A 138 -14.09 -7.78 21.61
N ARG A 139 -13.17 -7.13 22.32
CA ARG A 139 -13.48 -6.06 23.27
C ARG A 139 -12.48 -4.91 23.11
N MET A 140 -12.96 -3.72 22.78
CA MET A 140 -12.08 -2.56 22.66
C MET A 140 -11.73 -2.02 24.05
N THR A 141 -10.45 -2.02 24.42
CA THR A 141 -9.95 -1.60 25.75
C THR A 141 -9.34 -0.21 25.75
N SER A 142 -9.03 0.35 24.57
CA SER A 142 -8.53 1.71 24.40
C SER A 142 -9.09 2.35 23.14
N GLY A 143 -9.33 3.65 23.17
CA GLY A 143 -9.95 4.43 22.10
C GLY A 143 -11.33 4.97 22.48
N THR A 144 -11.73 6.05 21.81
CA THR A 144 -12.99 6.78 22.09
C THR A 144 -14.08 6.52 21.05
N SER A 145 -13.71 6.10 19.84
CA SER A 145 -14.63 5.82 18.74
C SER A 145 -14.66 4.33 18.34
N PRO A 146 -15.76 3.82 17.79
CA PRO A 146 -15.82 2.44 17.30
C PRO A 146 -14.71 2.12 16.29
N ILE A 147 -14.16 0.91 16.33
CA ILE A 147 -13.32 0.38 15.24
C ILE A 147 -14.18 -0.50 14.34
N TRP A 148 -14.03 -0.34 13.03
CA TRP A 148 -14.78 -1.10 12.03
C TRP A 148 -13.87 -2.11 11.37
N PHE A 149 -14.28 -3.37 11.35
CA PHE A 149 -13.60 -4.44 10.63
C PHE A 149 -14.48 -4.94 9.48
N LEU A 150 -13.85 -5.43 8.41
CA LEU A 150 -14.55 -6.12 7.33
C LEU A 150 -15.28 -7.34 7.91
N ALA A 151 -16.48 -7.61 7.42
CA ALA A 151 -17.28 -8.75 7.84
C ALA A 151 -17.11 -9.92 6.86
N PRO A 152 -17.43 -11.15 7.30
CA PRO A 152 -17.49 -12.29 6.40
C PRO A 152 -18.48 -12.06 5.27
N ALA A 153 -18.09 -12.52 4.08
CA ALA A 153 -18.83 -12.39 2.86
C ALA A 153 -18.63 -13.63 1.99
N LYS A 154 -19.63 -13.93 1.16
CA LYS A 154 -19.60 -15.11 0.28
C LYS A 154 -18.56 -15.04 -0.83
N ASN A 155 -18.02 -13.86 -1.14
CA ASN A 155 -17.08 -13.70 -2.24
C ASN A 155 -15.69 -14.19 -1.82
N PRO A 156 -15.18 -15.30 -2.39
CA PRO A 156 -13.88 -15.86 -1.99
C PRO A 156 -12.68 -15.03 -2.49
N ALA A 157 -12.89 -14.11 -3.44
CA ALA A 157 -11.81 -13.37 -4.10
C ALA A 157 -10.97 -12.50 -3.15
N TYR A 158 -11.56 -12.06 -2.03
CA TYR A 158 -10.88 -11.29 -0.99
C TYR A 158 -10.92 -12.00 0.39
N ALA A 159 -11.03 -13.33 0.42
CA ALA A 159 -11.10 -14.09 1.66
C ALA A 159 -9.96 -13.77 2.67
N GLY A 160 -8.75 -13.47 2.17
CA GLY A 160 -7.62 -13.05 3.00
C GLY A 160 -7.73 -11.65 3.62
N LEU A 161 -8.79 -10.90 3.32
CA LEU A 161 -9.14 -9.61 3.96
C LEU A 161 -10.40 -9.71 4.82
N GLN A 162 -11.11 -10.84 4.79
CA GLN A 162 -12.20 -11.09 5.71
C GLN A 162 -11.64 -11.54 7.06
N PRO A 163 -12.43 -11.52 8.15
CA PRO A 163 -12.02 -12.11 9.42
C PRO A 163 -11.71 -13.59 9.21
N HIS A 164 -10.46 -14.01 9.43
CA HIS A 164 -10.05 -15.38 9.15
C HIS A 164 -8.96 -15.85 10.11
N VAL A 165 -8.79 -17.16 10.14
CA VAL A 165 -7.57 -17.78 10.66
C VAL A 165 -6.84 -18.53 9.54
N LEU A 166 -5.52 -18.63 9.66
CA LEU A 166 -4.67 -19.48 8.81
C LEU A 166 -3.59 -20.17 9.66
N THR A 167 -2.99 -21.24 9.16
CA THR A 167 -1.87 -21.91 9.83
C THR A 167 -0.62 -21.04 9.83
N ASP A 168 0.04 -20.95 10.97
CA ASP A 168 1.35 -20.31 11.08
C ASP A 168 2.45 -21.29 10.69
N THR A 169 2.53 -21.62 9.40
CA THR A 169 3.54 -22.54 8.87
C THR A 169 4.25 -21.87 7.71
N ALA A 170 5.59 -21.77 7.82
CA ALA A 170 6.39 -21.19 6.76
C ALA A 170 6.21 -21.98 5.45
N PRO A 171 5.99 -21.31 4.31
CA PRO A 171 5.83 -21.98 3.04
C PRO A 171 7.20 -22.46 2.54
N ALA A 172 7.21 -23.54 1.76
CA ALA A 172 8.45 -24.03 1.15
C ALA A 172 9.10 -23.00 0.21
N ASN A 173 8.29 -22.14 -0.43
CA ASN A 173 8.75 -21.07 -1.30
C ASN A 173 8.00 -19.75 -1.00
N PRO A 174 8.53 -18.91 -0.10
CA PRO A 174 7.91 -17.62 0.27
C PRO A 174 7.68 -16.69 -0.93
N GLU A 175 8.62 -16.63 -1.87
CA GLU A 175 8.52 -15.77 -3.05
C GLU A 175 7.34 -16.18 -3.95
N THR A 176 7.12 -17.48 -4.14
CA THR A 176 5.96 -17.97 -4.88
C THR A 176 4.66 -17.55 -4.18
N VAL A 177 4.56 -17.73 -2.87
CA VAL A 177 3.34 -17.34 -2.13
C VAL A 177 3.12 -15.82 -2.20
N PHE A 178 4.17 -15.01 -2.12
CA PHE A 178 4.11 -13.57 -2.31
C PHE A 178 3.48 -13.19 -3.65
N TRP A 179 3.96 -13.74 -4.77
CA TRP A 179 3.41 -13.44 -6.09
C TRP A 179 1.94 -13.83 -6.23
N ASN A 180 1.52 -14.94 -5.61
CA ASN A 180 0.11 -15.35 -5.58
C ASN A 180 -0.76 -14.45 -4.71
N ASN A 181 -0.21 -13.90 -3.63
CA ASN A 181 -0.90 -12.91 -2.81
C ASN A 181 -1.08 -11.60 -3.59
N LEU A 182 0.01 -11.11 -4.19
CA LEU A 182 0.02 -9.89 -4.99
C LEU A 182 -0.95 -9.98 -6.17
N ALA A 183 -0.98 -11.10 -6.91
CA ALA A 183 -1.88 -11.37 -8.03
C ALA A 183 -3.35 -11.65 -7.62
N SER A 184 -3.84 -11.05 -6.54
CA SER A 184 -5.21 -11.26 -6.06
C SER A 184 -5.74 -10.01 -5.35
N LEU A 185 -7.06 -9.92 -5.15
CA LEU A 185 -7.68 -8.81 -4.41
C LEU A 185 -7.25 -8.75 -2.93
N ARG A 186 -6.42 -9.68 -2.45
CA ARG A 186 -5.79 -9.58 -1.13
C ARG A 186 -4.79 -8.43 -1.06
N SER A 187 -4.23 -8.02 -2.19
CA SER A 187 -3.26 -6.92 -2.26
C SER A 187 -3.92 -5.54 -2.45
N ILE A 188 -5.25 -5.46 -2.55
CA ILE A 188 -5.98 -4.20 -2.78
C ILE A 188 -5.75 -3.20 -1.65
N GLN A 189 -5.67 -1.92 -2.01
CA GLN A 189 -5.58 -0.77 -1.11
C GLN A 189 -6.64 0.27 -1.45
N GLN A 190 -6.75 1.32 -0.63
CA GLN A 190 -7.56 2.49 -0.99
C GLN A 190 -6.97 3.21 -2.21
N PHE A 191 -7.82 3.69 -3.13
CA PHE A 191 -7.41 4.46 -4.32
C PHE A 191 -6.67 5.74 -3.91
N SER A 192 -5.35 5.65 -3.92
CA SER A 192 -4.41 6.63 -3.42
C SER A 192 -3.00 6.18 -3.82
N TRP A 193 -1.98 6.83 -3.26
CA TRP A 193 -0.59 6.38 -3.34
C TRP A 193 -0.43 4.91 -2.90
N MET A 194 -1.25 4.41 -1.98
CA MET A 194 -1.17 3.02 -1.51
C MET A 194 -1.49 2.02 -2.62
N GLU A 195 -2.64 2.20 -3.28
CA GLU A 195 -3.04 1.37 -4.42
C GLU A 195 -2.09 1.58 -5.61
N GLY A 196 -1.62 2.81 -5.78
CA GLY A 196 -0.64 3.14 -6.79
C GLY A 196 0.63 2.28 -6.71
N CYS A 197 1.18 2.08 -5.52
CA CYS A 197 2.32 1.17 -5.32
C CYS A 197 2.04 -0.27 -5.76
N VAL A 198 0.84 -0.78 -5.48
CA VAL A 198 0.42 -2.15 -5.84
C VAL A 198 0.23 -2.27 -7.35
N THR A 199 -0.50 -1.33 -7.95
CA THR A 199 -0.76 -1.32 -9.40
C THR A 199 0.51 -1.17 -10.22
N ASP A 200 1.49 -0.36 -9.78
CA ASP A 200 2.81 -0.29 -10.42
C ASP A 200 3.57 -1.62 -10.30
N GLY A 201 3.54 -2.29 -9.14
CA GLY A 201 4.17 -3.60 -8.96
C GLY A 201 3.57 -4.68 -9.86
N LEU A 202 2.24 -4.71 -9.99
CA LEU A 202 1.53 -5.60 -10.92
C LEU A 202 1.81 -5.25 -12.38
N LEU A 203 1.86 -3.97 -12.71
CA LEU A 203 2.17 -3.49 -14.06
C LEU A 203 3.58 -3.88 -14.49
N ASP A 204 4.58 -3.63 -13.63
CA ASP A 204 5.96 -3.98 -13.92
C ASP A 204 6.10 -5.48 -14.14
N TRP A 205 5.47 -6.30 -13.29
CA TRP A 205 5.49 -7.76 -13.43
C TRP A 205 4.81 -8.21 -14.73
N TRP A 206 3.65 -7.66 -15.06
CA TRP A 206 2.97 -7.94 -16.33
C TRP A 206 3.84 -7.54 -17.53
N ARG A 207 4.51 -6.39 -17.49
CA ARG A 207 5.34 -5.92 -18.61
C ARG A 207 6.61 -6.73 -18.81
N GLN A 208 7.26 -7.10 -17.72
CA GLN A 208 8.51 -7.84 -17.76
C GLN A 208 8.28 -9.30 -18.16
N ASP A 209 7.31 -9.96 -17.53
CA ASP A 209 7.14 -11.42 -17.66
C ASP A 209 5.96 -11.80 -18.58
N HIS A 210 5.20 -10.82 -19.09
CA HIS A 210 3.91 -11.06 -19.75
C HIS A 210 2.93 -11.90 -18.93
N SER A 211 3.02 -11.80 -17.58
CA SER A 211 2.22 -12.63 -16.68
C SER A 211 0.71 -12.33 -16.84
N PRO A 212 -0.10 -13.33 -17.22
CA PRO A 212 -1.56 -13.17 -17.30
C PRO A 212 -2.18 -13.00 -15.90
N GLU A 213 -1.59 -13.57 -14.85
CA GLU A 213 -2.05 -13.42 -13.48
C GLU A 213 -1.91 -11.97 -13.00
N ALA A 214 -0.75 -11.35 -13.26
CA ALA A 214 -0.50 -9.95 -12.93
C ALA A 214 -1.48 -9.02 -13.64
N LYS A 215 -1.69 -9.24 -14.95
CA LYS A 215 -2.66 -8.46 -15.74
C LYS A 215 -4.08 -8.62 -15.21
N LYS A 216 -4.52 -9.85 -14.97
CA LYS A 216 -5.87 -10.15 -14.44
C LYS A 216 -6.09 -9.51 -13.07
N ALA A 217 -5.08 -9.55 -12.19
CA ALA A 217 -5.15 -8.89 -10.90
C ALA A 217 -5.27 -7.37 -11.05
N LEU A 218 -4.44 -6.76 -11.90
CA LEU A 218 -4.50 -5.32 -12.18
C LEU A 218 -5.89 -4.88 -12.71
N GLU A 219 -6.46 -5.64 -13.64
CA GLU A 219 -7.82 -5.42 -14.14
C GLU A 219 -8.89 -5.58 -13.04
N ALA A 220 -8.76 -6.60 -12.18
CA ALA A 220 -9.67 -6.83 -11.07
C ALA A 220 -9.62 -5.71 -10.02
N HIS A 221 -8.44 -5.14 -9.78
CA HIS A 221 -8.28 -3.97 -8.90
C HIS A 221 -9.00 -2.75 -9.47
N PHE A 222 -8.76 -2.39 -10.74
CA PHE A 222 -9.43 -1.25 -11.36
C PHE A 222 -10.95 -1.44 -11.46
N ALA A 223 -11.43 -2.67 -11.67
CA ALA A 223 -12.87 -2.95 -11.69
C ALA A 223 -13.59 -2.63 -10.36
N LEU A 224 -12.87 -2.52 -9.24
CA LEU A 224 -13.44 -2.09 -7.96
C LEU A 224 -13.60 -0.56 -7.84
N PHE A 225 -12.89 0.21 -8.66
CA PHE A 225 -12.87 1.68 -8.58
C PHE A 225 -13.62 2.37 -9.71
N PHE A 226 -14.07 1.65 -10.73
CA PHE A 226 -14.82 2.23 -11.85
C PHE A 226 -16.22 1.65 -11.94
N ASP A 227 -17.22 2.51 -12.09
CA ASP A 227 -18.59 2.08 -12.36
C ASP A 227 -18.80 1.69 -13.83
N ASP A 228 -20.03 1.31 -14.20
CA ASP A 228 -20.36 0.91 -15.59
C ASP A 228 -20.16 2.06 -16.59
N GLN A 229 -20.15 3.31 -16.13
CA GLN A 229 -19.89 4.49 -16.93
C GLN A 229 -18.40 4.89 -16.89
N GLN A 230 -17.53 4.01 -16.36
CA GLN A 230 -16.09 4.24 -16.22
C GLN A 230 -15.75 5.46 -15.34
N ARG A 231 -16.68 5.85 -14.45
CA ARG A 231 -16.45 6.94 -13.49
C ARG A 231 -15.73 6.40 -12.26
N LEU A 232 -14.75 7.16 -11.79
CA LEU A 232 -14.00 6.83 -10.58
C LEU A 232 -14.94 6.90 -9.36
N VAL A 233 -15.01 5.82 -8.57
CA VAL A 233 -15.81 5.69 -7.35
C VAL A 233 -14.91 5.13 -6.26
N TYR A 234 -14.67 5.94 -5.23
CA TYR A 234 -13.74 5.58 -4.16
C TYR A 234 -13.90 6.47 -2.93
N GLU A 235 -13.23 6.12 -1.84
CA GLU A 235 -13.14 6.91 -0.64
C GLU A 235 -11.75 7.51 -0.45
N ASN A 236 -11.69 8.74 0.06
CA ASN A 236 -10.44 9.39 0.42
C ASN A 236 -9.77 8.73 1.64
N ALA A 237 -8.62 9.25 2.04
CA ALA A 237 -7.85 8.77 3.19
C ALA A 237 -8.58 8.84 4.55
N ARG A 238 -9.79 9.42 4.62
CA ARG A 238 -10.68 9.49 5.79
C ARG A 238 -11.94 8.63 5.62
N SER A 239 -11.99 7.75 4.62
CA SER A 239 -13.18 6.95 4.27
C SER A 239 -14.41 7.79 3.87
N GLU A 240 -14.20 9.02 3.37
CA GLU A 240 -15.28 9.85 2.80
C GLU A 240 -15.33 9.66 1.28
N PRO A 241 -16.52 9.57 0.65
CA PRO A 241 -16.65 9.49 -0.79
C PRO A 241 -15.92 10.62 -1.52
N ALA A 242 -15.18 10.28 -2.58
CA ALA A 242 -14.44 11.22 -3.43
C ALA A 242 -14.73 11.01 -4.93
N ASP A 243 -15.88 10.41 -5.24
CA ASP A 243 -16.29 9.99 -6.59
C ASP A 243 -16.07 11.08 -7.65
N GLY A 244 -15.48 10.71 -8.78
CA GLY A 244 -15.25 11.57 -9.93
C GLY A 244 -14.24 12.70 -9.69
N THR A 245 -13.46 12.68 -8.61
CA THR A 245 -12.50 13.73 -8.27
C THR A 245 -11.12 13.19 -7.94
N ILE A 246 -10.12 14.09 -7.89
CA ILE A 246 -8.80 13.85 -7.31
C ILE A 246 -8.69 14.80 -6.11
N TYR A 247 -8.77 14.26 -4.89
CA TYR A 247 -8.83 15.09 -3.68
C TYR A 247 -7.53 15.81 -3.33
N GLY A 248 -6.38 15.32 -3.81
CA GLY A 248 -5.05 15.84 -3.47
C GLY A 248 -3.92 15.12 -4.20
N ILE A 249 -2.68 15.55 -3.98
CA ILE A 249 -1.50 15.07 -4.72
C ILE A 249 -1.16 13.60 -4.50
N GLU A 250 -1.72 12.99 -3.46
CA GLU A 250 -1.56 11.58 -3.12
C GLU A 250 -2.42 10.66 -4.00
N CYS A 251 -3.47 11.18 -4.61
CA CYS A 251 -4.45 10.38 -5.35
C CYS A 251 -4.03 9.93 -6.77
N PRO A 252 -3.21 10.66 -7.55
CA PRO A 252 -2.99 10.30 -8.96
C PRO A 252 -2.21 9.02 -9.24
N LEU A 253 -1.51 8.42 -8.26
CA LEU A 253 -0.57 7.33 -8.53
C LEU A 253 -1.17 6.13 -9.31
N PRO A 254 -2.36 5.59 -8.96
CA PRO A 254 -2.95 4.48 -9.72
C PRO A 254 -3.23 4.82 -11.19
N LEU A 255 -3.36 6.11 -11.53
CA LEU A 255 -3.59 6.55 -12.91
C LEU A 255 -2.37 6.32 -13.81
N ALA A 256 -1.16 6.17 -13.26
CA ALA A 256 0.02 5.78 -14.02
C ALA A 256 -0.15 4.39 -14.64
N ALA A 257 -0.49 3.39 -13.83
CA ALA A 257 -0.76 2.04 -14.31
C ALA A 257 -1.99 1.98 -15.23
N LEU A 258 -3.03 2.76 -14.92
CA LEU A 258 -4.21 2.86 -15.80
C LEU A 258 -3.86 3.44 -17.17
N ALA A 259 -3.05 4.48 -17.25
CA ALA A 259 -2.64 5.08 -18.52
C ALA A 259 -1.85 4.11 -19.40
N HIS A 260 -1.15 3.17 -18.78
CA HIS A 260 -0.43 2.13 -19.49
C HIS A 260 -1.30 0.95 -19.91
N LEU A 261 -2.30 0.59 -19.10
CA LEU A 261 -3.24 -0.50 -19.42
C LEU A 261 -4.33 -0.07 -20.41
N GLN A 262 -4.85 1.15 -20.23
CA GLN A 262 -5.98 1.74 -20.95
C GLN A 262 -5.73 3.23 -21.23
N PRO A 263 -4.87 3.57 -22.22
CA PRO A 263 -4.41 4.95 -22.46
C PRO A 263 -5.54 5.95 -22.81
N ASN A 264 -6.70 5.46 -23.22
CA ASN A 264 -7.87 6.25 -23.57
C ASN A 264 -8.97 6.24 -22.49
N HIS A 265 -8.69 5.72 -21.29
CA HIS A 265 -9.69 5.67 -20.23
C HIS A 265 -10.10 7.09 -19.78
N PRO A 266 -11.41 7.41 -19.65
CA PRO A 266 -11.88 8.77 -19.37
C PRO A 266 -11.40 9.33 -18.03
N ALA A 267 -11.16 8.48 -17.02
CA ALA A 267 -10.63 8.93 -15.74
C ALA A 267 -9.23 9.56 -15.82
N LEU A 268 -8.47 9.35 -16.91
CA LEU A 268 -7.18 10.01 -17.10
C LEU A 268 -7.33 11.53 -17.29
N ASP A 269 -8.48 12.00 -17.76
CA ASP A 269 -8.76 13.44 -17.89
C ASP A 269 -8.99 14.12 -16.53
N LEU A 270 -9.27 13.34 -15.48
CA LEU A 270 -9.30 13.87 -14.11
C LEU A 270 -7.92 14.37 -13.69
N LEU A 271 -6.84 13.67 -14.06
CA LEU A 271 -5.47 14.11 -13.76
C LEU A 271 -5.14 15.40 -14.48
N VAL A 272 -5.49 15.51 -15.76
CA VAL A 272 -5.28 16.74 -16.54
C VAL A 272 -6.06 17.90 -15.93
N SER A 273 -7.32 17.67 -15.55
CA SER A 273 -8.18 18.69 -14.94
C SER A 273 -7.64 19.15 -13.58
N PHE A 274 -7.25 18.19 -12.73
CA PHE A 274 -6.62 18.46 -11.44
C PHE A 274 -5.32 19.28 -11.60
N ALA A 275 -4.45 18.86 -12.51
CA ALA A 275 -3.20 19.53 -12.80
C ALA A 275 -3.42 20.97 -13.26
N ARG A 276 -4.36 21.21 -14.18
CA ARG A 276 -4.73 22.56 -14.64
C ARG A 276 -5.27 23.43 -13.52
N GLN A 277 -6.12 22.87 -12.65
CA GLN A 277 -6.73 23.62 -11.55
C GLN A 277 -5.73 23.97 -10.45
N LYS A 278 -4.79 23.06 -10.14
CA LYS A 278 -3.88 23.18 -8.99
C LYS A 278 -2.52 23.78 -9.33
N SER A 279 -2.14 23.84 -10.61
CA SER A 279 -0.85 24.38 -11.02
C SER A 279 -0.76 25.87 -10.73
N GLN A 280 0.32 26.27 -10.06
CA GLN A 280 0.73 27.66 -9.94
C GLN A 280 1.37 28.14 -11.26
N PRO A 281 1.59 29.45 -11.45
CA PRO A 281 2.20 29.98 -12.68
C PRO A 281 3.57 29.39 -13.01
N ASN A 282 4.34 28.98 -12.00
CA ASN A 282 5.65 28.33 -12.14
C ASN A 282 5.58 26.80 -12.31
N GLY A 283 4.39 26.23 -12.54
CA GLY A 283 4.17 24.79 -12.70
C GLY A 283 4.11 24.00 -11.38
N LEU A 284 4.29 24.64 -10.23
CA LEU A 284 4.24 23.92 -8.96
C LEU A 284 2.81 23.49 -8.63
N ILE A 285 2.63 22.22 -8.28
CA ILE A 285 1.41 21.68 -7.69
C ILE A 285 1.74 21.16 -6.29
N ARG A 286 1.01 21.65 -5.30
CA ARG A 286 1.09 21.22 -3.90
C ARG A 286 -0.26 21.34 -3.21
N ASP A 287 -0.43 20.59 -2.12
CA ASP A 287 -1.53 20.80 -1.19
C ASP A 287 -1.11 21.82 -0.11
N GLN A 288 -1.30 21.50 1.18
CA GLN A 288 -0.94 22.38 2.27
C GLN A 288 0.59 22.52 2.45
N SER A 289 1.36 21.50 2.09
CA SER A 289 2.83 21.52 2.16
C SER A 289 3.43 21.01 0.86
N LEU A 290 4.70 21.34 0.64
CA LEU A 290 5.50 20.67 -0.38
C LEU A 290 6.07 19.40 0.23
N THR A 291 5.88 18.25 -0.42
CA THR A 291 6.34 16.96 0.13
C THR A 291 6.96 16.06 -0.94
N THR A 292 7.80 15.12 -0.52
CA THR A 292 8.46 14.16 -1.42
C THR A 292 7.48 13.18 -2.06
N GLU A 293 6.31 12.92 -1.45
CA GLU A 293 5.23 12.10 -2.03
C GLU A 293 4.95 12.55 -3.47
N GLY A 294 4.83 13.85 -3.72
CA GLY A 294 4.51 14.39 -5.04
C GLY A 294 5.55 14.11 -6.13
N CYS A 295 6.77 13.67 -5.80
CA CYS A 295 7.70 13.16 -6.80
C CYS A 295 7.18 11.86 -7.42
N TYR A 296 6.62 10.96 -6.62
CA TYR A 296 6.11 9.67 -7.08
C TYR A 296 4.61 9.72 -7.37
N THR A 297 3.81 10.36 -6.52
CA THR A 297 2.34 10.30 -6.61
C THR A 297 1.75 11.30 -7.60
N LEU A 298 2.54 12.25 -8.11
CA LEU A 298 2.07 13.29 -9.02
C LEU A 298 2.98 13.44 -10.26
N ALA A 299 4.28 13.72 -10.08
CA ALA A 299 5.18 13.95 -11.21
C ALA A 299 5.28 12.72 -12.11
N TYR A 300 5.39 11.51 -11.53
CA TYR A 300 5.44 10.27 -12.31
C TYR A 300 4.15 9.99 -13.10
N PRO A 301 2.93 10.02 -12.52
CA PRO A 301 1.69 9.88 -13.30
C PRO A 301 1.53 10.93 -14.42
N LEU A 302 1.95 12.18 -14.18
CA LEU A 302 1.97 13.21 -15.21
C LEU A 302 2.95 12.87 -16.34
N ALA A 303 4.14 12.36 -16.03
CA ALA A 303 5.12 11.94 -17.02
C ALA A 303 4.65 10.72 -17.84
N VAL A 304 4.02 9.73 -17.20
CA VAL A 304 3.40 8.60 -17.90
C VAL A 304 2.36 9.12 -18.90
N LEU A 305 1.43 9.96 -18.44
CA LEU A 305 0.37 10.48 -19.30
C LEU A 305 0.94 11.36 -20.42
N ALA A 306 1.95 12.18 -20.12
CA ALA A 306 2.68 12.97 -21.10
C ALA A 306 3.27 12.09 -22.20
N ARG A 307 3.92 10.98 -21.85
CA ARG A 307 4.46 10.02 -22.81
C ARG A 307 3.35 9.38 -23.65
N GLN A 308 2.28 8.90 -23.02
CA GLN A 308 1.17 8.24 -23.73
C GLN A 308 0.49 9.18 -24.73
N ARG A 309 0.28 10.44 -24.34
CA ARG A 309 -0.40 11.45 -25.17
C ARG A 309 0.54 12.29 -26.03
N LYS A 310 1.87 12.10 -25.89
CA LYS A 310 2.91 12.99 -26.45
C LYS A 310 2.66 14.46 -26.08
N ASP A 311 2.19 14.70 -24.87
CA ASP A 311 1.82 16.03 -24.36
C ASP A 311 3.01 16.69 -23.66
N LEU A 312 3.65 17.63 -24.36
CA LEU A 312 4.81 18.35 -23.84
C LEU A 312 4.47 19.28 -22.66
N ALA A 313 3.22 19.75 -22.55
CA ALA A 313 2.82 20.58 -21.42
C ALA A 313 2.77 19.75 -20.13
N LEU A 314 2.22 18.54 -20.19
CA LEU A 314 2.24 17.60 -19.07
C LEU A 314 3.67 17.17 -18.72
N ALA A 315 4.53 16.96 -19.71
CA ALA A 315 5.94 16.64 -19.49
C ALA A 315 6.69 17.74 -18.73
N ARG A 316 6.50 19.01 -19.14
CA ARG A 316 7.08 20.18 -18.45
C ARG A 316 6.55 20.32 -17.02
N LEU A 317 5.26 20.02 -16.81
CA LEU A 317 4.65 20.07 -15.48
C LEU A 317 5.21 18.99 -14.55
N ALA A 318 5.38 17.76 -15.06
CA ALA A 318 6.03 16.68 -14.32
C ALA A 318 7.46 17.07 -13.92
N LEU A 319 8.25 17.58 -14.87
CA LEU A 319 9.63 18.01 -14.64
C LEU A 319 9.73 19.15 -13.61
N ALA A 320 8.89 20.17 -13.73
CA ALA A 320 8.84 21.28 -12.78
C ALA A 320 8.52 20.80 -11.37
N ASN A 321 7.59 19.84 -11.22
CA ASN A 321 7.23 19.31 -9.91
C ASN A 321 8.35 18.49 -9.24
N LEU A 322 9.21 17.82 -10.01
CA LEU A 322 10.44 17.23 -9.47
C LEU A 322 11.45 18.30 -9.08
N GLN A 323 11.71 19.27 -9.96
CA GLN A 323 12.69 20.32 -9.74
C GLN A 323 12.39 21.10 -8.44
N HIS A 324 11.16 21.62 -8.31
CA HIS A 324 10.76 22.37 -7.12
C HIS A 324 10.91 21.56 -5.82
N ARG A 325 10.65 20.25 -5.86
CA ARG A 325 10.81 19.36 -4.68
C ARG A 325 12.27 19.09 -4.37
N GLN A 326 13.09 18.84 -5.38
CA GLN A 326 14.53 18.67 -5.18
C GLN A 326 15.15 19.94 -4.54
N GLU A 327 14.89 21.11 -5.13
CA GLU A 327 15.44 22.38 -4.65
C GLU A 327 15.00 22.71 -3.20
N ALA A 328 13.78 22.33 -2.83
CA ALA A 328 13.23 22.67 -1.53
C ALA A 328 13.51 21.62 -0.43
N LEU A 329 13.68 20.35 -0.79
CA LEU A 329 13.65 19.22 0.16
C LEU A 329 14.95 18.42 0.22
N VAL A 330 15.88 18.63 -0.71
CA VAL A 330 17.08 17.80 -0.83
C VAL A 330 18.34 18.64 -0.62
N THR A 331 19.18 18.18 0.29
CA THR A 331 20.55 18.65 0.51
C THR A 331 21.52 17.50 0.25
N PRO A 332 22.85 17.75 0.20
CA PRO A 332 23.84 16.68 0.05
C PRO A 332 23.71 15.56 1.10
N ASP A 333 23.22 15.87 2.30
CA ASP A 333 23.19 14.93 3.43
C ASP A 333 21.76 14.51 3.84
N VAL A 334 20.75 15.30 3.49
CA VAL A 334 19.38 15.10 3.99
C VAL A 334 18.36 15.18 2.86
N VAL A 335 17.42 14.22 2.85
CA VAL A 335 16.14 14.39 2.16
C VAL A 335 15.07 14.62 3.22
N TYR A 336 14.49 15.81 3.24
CA TYR A 336 13.35 16.14 4.10
C TYR A 336 12.06 15.66 3.44
N GLN A 337 11.16 15.05 4.20
CA GLN A 337 9.87 14.59 3.67
C GLN A 337 9.00 15.76 3.18
N GLY A 338 9.08 16.92 3.83
CA GLY A 338 8.24 18.04 3.48
C GLY A 338 8.68 19.37 4.05
N ARG A 339 8.08 20.44 3.53
CA ARG A 339 8.34 21.83 3.89
C ARG A 339 7.03 22.63 3.91
N GLY A 340 6.84 23.42 4.97
CA GLY A 340 5.67 24.28 5.14
C GLY A 340 5.54 25.38 4.07
N GLN A 341 4.37 26.00 3.93
CA GLN A 341 4.08 26.94 2.83
C GLN A 341 5.00 28.16 2.78
N ALA A 342 5.31 28.74 3.94
CA ALA A 342 6.22 29.88 4.08
C ALA A 342 7.67 29.44 4.31
N GLY A 343 7.98 28.15 4.12
CA GLY A 343 9.33 27.62 4.19
C GLY A 343 9.91 27.52 5.60
N GLU A 344 9.04 27.65 6.61
CA GLU A 344 9.39 27.88 8.02
C GLU A 344 9.94 26.64 8.74
N TRP A 345 9.67 25.44 8.21
CA TRP A 345 10.10 24.19 8.82
C TRP A 345 10.32 23.10 7.76
N ASN A 346 11.27 22.20 8.06
CA ASN A 346 11.50 20.98 7.31
C ASN A 346 11.13 19.76 8.15
N ALA A 347 10.42 18.82 7.51
CA ALA A 347 9.76 17.68 8.11
C ALA A 347 10.63 16.41 7.95
N TYR A 348 10.70 15.57 8.99
CA TYR A 348 11.14 14.17 8.91
C TYR A 348 12.44 13.95 8.08
N PRO A 349 13.60 14.45 8.55
CA PRO A 349 14.88 14.31 7.83
C PRO A 349 15.24 12.83 7.64
N ASN A 350 15.56 12.42 6.41
CA ASN A 350 15.95 11.05 6.05
C ASN A 350 14.96 9.96 6.51
N TRP A 351 13.67 10.30 6.60
CA TRP A 351 12.63 9.31 6.82
C TRP A 351 12.55 8.35 5.62
N GLY A 352 12.58 7.05 5.91
CA GLY A 352 12.75 6.00 4.89
C GLY A 352 11.73 6.09 3.76
N ARG A 353 10.44 6.23 4.08
CA ARG A 353 9.39 6.43 3.05
C ARG A 353 9.50 7.77 2.32
N GLY A 354 9.94 8.82 3.00
CA GLY A 354 10.21 10.11 2.34
C GLY A 354 11.29 9.98 1.25
N LEU A 355 12.32 9.19 1.53
CA LEU A 355 13.38 8.83 0.57
C LEU A 355 12.85 7.96 -0.57
N VAL A 356 11.97 6.98 -0.30
CA VAL A 356 11.31 6.19 -1.35
C VAL A 356 10.62 7.10 -2.35
N TRP A 357 9.76 8.01 -1.88
CA TRP A 357 8.99 8.88 -2.77
C TRP A 357 9.85 9.76 -3.64
N TYR A 358 10.94 10.30 -3.07
CA TYR A 358 11.91 11.07 -3.82
C TYR A 358 12.64 10.21 -4.86
N LEU A 359 13.30 9.12 -4.44
CA LEU A 359 14.16 8.30 -5.31
C LEU A 359 13.33 7.58 -6.38
N LEU A 360 12.32 6.82 -5.97
CA LEU A 360 11.48 6.05 -6.88
C LEU A 360 10.68 6.95 -7.81
N GLY A 361 10.15 8.05 -7.28
CA GLY A 361 9.46 9.07 -8.09
C GLY A 361 10.36 9.69 -9.14
N THR A 362 11.59 10.06 -8.77
CA THR A 362 12.57 10.68 -9.69
C THR A 362 12.99 9.71 -10.80
N VAL A 363 13.43 8.49 -10.45
CA VAL A 363 13.92 7.53 -11.45
C VAL A 363 12.82 7.14 -12.46
N ARG A 364 11.60 6.91 -11.99
CA ARG A 364 10.47 6.58 -12.87
C ARG A 364 10.05 7.76 -13.74
N THR A 365 9.90 8.94 -13.16
CA THR A 365 9.48 10.14 -13.91
C THR A 365 10.46 10.45 -15.04
N LEU A 366 11.76 10.51 -14.75
CA LEU A 366 12.74 10.85 -15.78
C LEU A 366 12.85 9.75 -16.85
N ASN A 367 12.67 8.47 -16.50
CA ASN A 367 12.62 7.39 -17.48
C ASN A 367 11.41 7.54 -18.43
N GLU A 368 10.23 7.87 -17.90
CA GLU A 368 9.03 8.13 -18.72
C GLU A 368 9.17 9.38 -19.60
N LEU A 369 9.92 10.39 -19.14
CA LEU A 369 10.22 11.59 -19.92
C LEU A 369 11.34 11.41 -20.94
N ASN A 370 12.11 10.31 -20.90
CA ASN A 370 13.25 10.10 -21.78
C ASN A 370 12.92 10.25 -23.29
N PRO A 371 11.79 9.72 -23.81
CA PRO A 371 11.40 9.93 -25.21
C PRO A 371 11.10 11.39 -25.58
N LEU A 372 10.87 12.26 -24.60
CA LEU A 372 10.57 13.68 -24.76
C LEU A 372 11.76 14.58 -24.34
N ALA A 373 12.87 14.00 -23.89
CA ALA A 373 13.98 14.73 -23.25
C ALA A 373 14.58 15.84 -24.14
N ALA A 374 14.64 15.64 -25.46
CA ALA A 374 15.15 16.63 -26.41
C ALA A 374 14.31 17.93 -26.48
N GLN A 375 13.09 17.91 -25.93
CA GLN A 375 12.16 19.05 -25.91
C GLN A 375 12.00 19.66 -24.51
N LEU A 376 12.73 19.13 -23.53
CA LEU A 376 12.75 19.55 -22.13
C LEU A 376 14.07 20.26 -21.82
N ASP A 377 14.13 20.93 -20.67
CA ASP A 377 15.35 21.62 -20.24
C ASP A 377 16.43 20.59 -19.88
N PRO A 378 17.55 20.50 -20.64
CA PRO A 378 18.59 19.52 -20.39
C PRO A 378 19.35 19.78 -19.09
N ALA A 379 19.49 21.04 -18.65
CA ALA A 379 20.16 21.39 -17.40
C ALA A 379 19.36 20.88 -16.20
N VAL A 380 18.02 21.03 -16.23
CA VAL A 380 17.14 20.49 -15.18
C VAL A 380 17.22 18.97 -15.13
N LEU A 381 17.13 18.29 -16.28
CA LEU A 381 17.23 16.83 -16.35
C LEU A 381 18.57 16.31 -15.79
N GLN A 382 19.67 16.96 -16.16
CA GLN A 382 21.01 16.60 -15.69
C GLN A 382 21.15 16.82 -14.19
N ASN A 383 20.68 17.95 -13.67
CA ASN A 383 20.74 18.26 -12.24
C ASN A 383 19.91 17.27 -11.41
N LEU A 384 18.68 16.95 -11.86
CA LEU A 384 17.83 15.96 -11.19
C LEU A 384 18.50 14.58 -11.12
N LYS A 385 19.07 14.13 -12.25
CA LYS A 385 19.78 12.85 -12.31
C LYS A 385 21.05 12.86 -11.44
N ALA A 386 21.82 13.94 -11.43
CA ALA A 386 23.03 14.06 -10.62
C ALA A 386 22.73 14.00 -9.11
N THR A 387 21.73 14.74 -8.64
CA THR A 387 21.31 14.70 -7.23
C THR A 387 20.70 13.35 -6.85
N PHE A 388 19.96 12.71 -7.76
CA PHE A 388 19.50 11.34 -7.57
C PHE A 388 20.68 10.38 -7.34
N LEU A 389 21.72 10.43 -8.20
CA LEU A 389 22.88 9.55 -8.10
C LEU A 389 23.65 9.74 -6.78
N GLN A 390 23.87 10.98 -6.36
CA GLN A 390 24.48 11.29 -5.07
C GLN A 390 23.69 10.70 -3.90
N THR A 391 22.35 10.83 -3.95
CA THR A 391 21.47 10.27 -2.92
C THR A 391 21.48 8.73 -2.95
N ALA A 392 21.48 8.12 -4.13
CA ALA A 392 21.52 6.68 -4.32
C ALA A 392 22.80 6.06 -3.76
N GLU A 393 23.97 6.67 -4.02
CA GLU A 393 25.24 6.26 -3.45
C GLU A 393 25.23 6.32 -1.92
N ARG A 394 24.64 7.37 -1.34
CA ARG A 394 24.47 7.48 0.11
C ARG A 394 23.59 6.36 0.65
N MET A 395 22.45 6.07 0.00
CA MET A 395 21.57 4.98 0.45
C MET A 395 22.24 3.62 0.41
N LEU A 396 23.09 3.34 -0.58
CA LEU A 396 23.88 2.10 -0.63
C LEU A 396 24.86 1.98 0.56
N LYS A 397 25.42 3.10 1.02
CA LYS A 397 26.34 3.17 2.17
C LYS A 397 25.60 3.04 3.51
N ASP A 398 24.46 3.70 3.65
CA ASP A 398 23.69 3.76 4.90
C ASP A 398 22.75 2.54 5.10
N ARG A 399 22.84 1.55 4.20
CA ARG A 399 22.09 0.31 4.29
C ARG A 399 22.58 -0.52 5.48
N ASP A 400 21.65 -1.09 6.23
CA ASP A 400 21.95 -2.03 7.31
C ASP A 400 22.78 -3.23 6.80
N PRO A 401 23.68 -3.83 7.60
CA PRO A 401 24.44 -5.02 7.20
C PRO A 401 23.57 -6.21 6.77
N GLN A 402 22.33 -6.32 7.27
CA GLN A 402 21.36 -7.32 6.81
C GLN A 402 20.65 -6.89 5.53
N GLY A 403 21.01 -5.78 4.89
CA GLY A 403 20.48 -5.34 3.61
C GLY A 403 19.17 -4.55 3.67
N GLY A 404 18.67 -4.20 4.86
CA GLY A 404 17.48 -3.37 5.04
C GLY A 404 17.80 -1.88 5.24
N TRP A 405 16.76 -1.05 5.26
CA TRP A 405 16.84 0.34 5.75
C TRP A 405 15.89 0.54 6.92
N HIS A 406 16.31 1.41 7.83
CA HIS A 406 15.57 1.75 9.03
C HIS A 406 14.45 2.76 8.74
N GLY A 407 13.50 2.89 9.66
CA GLY A 407 12.39 3.87 9.53
C GLY A 407 12.89 5.30 9.31
N PHE A 408 14.02 5.66 9.91
CA PHE A 408 14.84 6.81 9.54
C PHE A 408 16.24 6.32 9.18
N VAL A 409 16.72 6.65 7.98
CA VAL A 409 18.00 6.16 7.48
C VAL A 409 19.15 6.73 8.32
N GLY A 410 20.09 5.87 8.70
CA GLY A 410 21.15 6.20 9.67
C GLY A 410 20.74 6.07 11.14
N GLU A 411 19.49 5.70 11.44
CA GLU A 411 18.98 5.62 12.81
C GLU A 411 18.49 4.20 13.18
N PRO A 412 19.40 3.30 13.56
CA PRO A 412 19.08 1.88 13.78
C PRO A 412 18.04 1.64 14.87
N GLN A 413 17.97 2.51 15.87
CA GLN A 413 16.98 2.46 16.94
C GLN A 413 15.53 2.58 16.45
N THR A 414 15.31 3.09 15.23
CA THR A 414 13.97 3.17 14.65
C THR A 414 13.48 1.83 14.09
N GLY A 415 14.36 0.82 13.98
CA GLY A 415 14.07 -0.52 13.46
C GLY A 415 13.92 -0.58 11.94
N ILE A 416 14.09 -1.77 11.35
CA ILE A 416 13.92 -1.98 9.90
C ILE A 416 12.49 -1.62 9.48
N ASP A 417 12.37 -0.91 8.36
CA ASP A 417 11.10 -0.63 7.69
C ASP A 417 11.11 -1.31 6.32
N THR A 418 10.28 -2.34 6.15
CA THR A 418 10.21 -3.08 4.89
C THR A 418 9.65 -2.25 3.75
N SER A 419 8.85 -1.22 4.02
CA SER A 419 8.36 -0.30 2.99
C SER A 419 9.47 0.63 2.47
N ALA A 420 10.27 1.19 3.38
CA ALA A 420 11.47 1.95 3.02
C ALA A 420 12.47 1.06 2.28
N THR A 421 12.72 -0.14 2.80
CA THR A 421 13.64 -1.12 2.24
C THR A 421 13.26 -1.50 0.81
N ALA A 422 12.00 -1.89 0.60
CA ALA A 422 11.50 -2.28 -0.71
C ALA A 422 11.53 -1.12 -1.71
N GLY A 423 11.08 0.06 -1.31
CA GLY A 423 10.99 1.21 -2.21
C GLY A 423 12.36 1.81 -2.59
N ILE A 424 13.30 1.90 -1.65
CA ILE A 424 14.67 2.35 -1.94
C ILE A 424 15.35 1.33 -2.85
N ALA A 425 15.24 0.03 -2.54
CA ALA A 425 15.81 -1.03 -3.37
C ALA A 425 15.22 -1.04 -4.78
N ALA A 426 13.91 -0.80 -4.93
CA ALA A 426 13.26 -0.67 -6.23
C ALA A 426 13.88 0.49 -7.04
N ALA A 427 14.05 1.66 -6.43
CA ALA A 427 14.62 2.81 -7.11
C ALA A 427 16.07 2.56 -7.57
N LEU A 428 16.89 1.91 -6.72
CA LEU A 428 18.27 1.56 -7.04
C LEU A 428 18.36 0.50 -8.14
N ALA A 429 17.51 -0.54 -8.08
CA ALA A 429 17.46 -1.59 -9.10
C ALA A 429 17.01 -1.04 -10.46
N LEU A 430 15.98 -0.19 -10.48
CA LEU A 430 15.54 0.49 -11.71
C LEU A 430 16.63 1.40 -12.27
N ALA A 431 17.33 2.16 -11.43
CA ALA A 431 18.44 2.98 -11.88
C ALA A 431 19.58 2.15 -12.49
N ALA A 432 19.87 0.96 -11.96
CA ALA A 432 20.82 0.03 -12.56
C ALA A 432 20.31 -0.52 -13.90
N GLN A 433 19.03 -0.93 -13.99
CA GLN A 433 18.41 -1.39 -15.25
C GLN A 433 18.41 -0.31 -16.33
N TYR A 434 18.19 0.95 -15.96
CA TYR A 434 18.22 2.09 -16.88
C TYR A 434 19.64 2.57 -17.21
N GLY A 435 20.68 1.88 -16.70
CA GLY A 435 22.09 2.21 -16.95
C GLY A 435 22.56 3.50 -16.26
N TRP A 436 21.91 3.92 -15.18
CA TRP A 436 22.33 5.07 -14.38
C TRP A 436 23.29 4.68 -13.25
N LEU A 437 23.13 3.45 -12.74
CA LEU A 437 24.05 2.83 -11.79
C LEU A 437 24.72 1.61 -12.44
N PRO A 438 25.90 1.17 -11.94
CA PRO A 438 26.54 -0.06 -12.42
C PRO A 438 25.62 -1.27 -12.24
N SER A 439 25.67 -2.23 -13.16
CA SER A 439 24.83 -3.45 -13.11
C SER A 439 25.17 -4.32 -11.89
N GLU A 440 26.38 -4.21 -11.35
CA GLU A 440 26.82 -4.83 -10.10
C GLU A 440 25.96 -4.41 -8.89
N THR A 441 25.29 -3.26 -8.97
CA THR A 441 24.34 -2.81 -7.95
C THR A 441 23.27 -3.86 -7.69
N LEU A 442 22.80 -4.57 -8.73
CA LEU A 442 21.82 -5.65 -8.56
C LEU A 442 22.38 -6.79 -7.69
N LYS A 443 23.63 -7.21 -7.92
CA LYS A 443 24.29 -8.22 -7.06
C LYS A 443 24.38 -7.74 -5.61
N THR A 444 24.67 -6.46 -5.40
CA THR A 444 24.70 -5.85 -4.07
C THR A 444 23.33 -5.86 -3.39
N LEU A 445 22.23 -5.82 -4.14
CA LEU A 445 20.85 -5.83 -3.63
C LEU A 445 20.28 -7.23 -3.34
N GLU A 446 20.99 -8.32 -3.69
CA GLU A 446 20.54 -9.69 -3.38
C GLU A 446 20.34 -9.94 -1.88
N ILE A 447 21.16 -9.33 -1.02
CA ILE A 447 20.97 -9.41 0.44
C ILE A 447 19.66 -8.73 0.86
N THR A 448 19.30 -7.61 0.23
CA THR A 448 18.03 -6.92 0.46
C THR A 448 16.84 -7.80 0.05
N LYS A 449 16.93 -8.49 -1.10
CA LYS A 449 15.91 -9.47 -1.52
C LYS A 449 15.73 -10.55 -0.46
N LYS A 450 16.81 -11.19 0.00
CA LYS A 450 16.75 -12.23 1.04
C LYS A 450 16.10 -11.73 2.32
N THR A 451 16.41 -10.51 2.74
CA THR A 451 15.84 -9.91 3.93
C THR A 451 14.36 -9.65 3.79
N LEU A 452 13.89 -9.06 2.70
CA LEU A 452 12.45 -8.85 2.47
C LEU A 452 11.66 -10.16 2.46
N LEU A 453 12.20 -11.24 1.88
CA LEU A 453 11.55 -12.55 1.87
C LEU A 453 11.33 -13.14 3.28
N GLN A 454 12.14 -12.75 4.27
CA GLN A 454 11.97 -13.19 5.67
C GLN A 454 10.80 -12.50 6.39
N TYR A 455 10.34 -11.35 5.88
CA TYR A 455 9.20 -10.62 6.43
C TYR A 455 7.85 -11.08 5.84
N LEU A 456 7.86 -12.07 4.96
CA LEU A 456 6.64 -12.63 4.39
C LEU A 456 5.95 -13.56 5.37
N THR A 457 4.64 -13.36 5.53
CA THR A 457 3.79 -14.30 6.27
C THR A 457 3.49 -15.55 5.44
N PRO A 458 2.97 -16.63 6.05
CA PRO A 458 2.68 -17.90 5.38
C PRO A 458 1.88 -17.82 4.09
N ASP A 459 1.04 -16.80 3.94
CA ASP A 459 0.17 -16.55 2.81
C ASP A 459 0.61 -15.34 1.96
N GLY A 460 1.85 -14.88 2.13
CA GLY A 460 2.53 -13.97 1.21
C GLY A 460 2.33 -12.49 1.49
N PHE A 461 1.65 -12.10 2.57
CA PHE A 461 1.63 -10.69 2.98
C PHE A 461 2.99 -10.26 3.52
N LEU A 462 3.42 -9.05 3.16
CA LEU A 462 4.63 -8.42 3.68
C LEU A 462 4.35 -7.70 5.01
N THR A 463 5.07 -8.10 6.06
CA THR A 463 5.07 -7.44 7.37
C THR A 463 6.21 -6.43 7.50
N GLY A 464 6.34 -5.79 8.65
CA GLY A 464 7.52 -4.97 8.96
C GLY A 464 7.50 -3.57 8.35
N ALA A 465 6.37 -3.11 7.80
CA ALA A 465 6.24 -1.78 7.20
C ALA A 465 5.94 -0.74 8.28
N CYS A 466 6.47 0.49 8.16
CA CYS A 466 6.03 1.59 9.01
C CYS A 466 4.54 1.89 8.82
N GLN A 467 3.85 2.23 9.90
CA GLN A 467 2.49 2.74 9.84
C GLN A 467 2.43 4.06 9.05
N SER A 468 1.28 4.38 8.46
CA SER A 468 0.93 5.71 7.96
C SER A 468 1.37 6.80 8.95
N ASN A 469 1.86 7.92 8.44
CA ASN A 469 2.48 8.99 9.23
C ASN A 469 1.48 9.86 10.02
N ARG A 470 0.19 9.50 10.02
CA ARG A 470 -0.89 10.21 10.73
C ARG A 470 -0.64 10.38 12.23
N GLY A 471 0.08 9.44 12.84
CA GLY A 471 0.48 9.50 14.25
C GLY A 471 1.74 10.33 14.52
N GLY A 472 2.23 11.09 13.55
CA GLY A 472 3.38 11.97 13.74
C GLY A 472 4.74 11.25 13.73
N VAL A 473 5.80 12.03 13.94
CA VAL A 473 7.20 11.57 13.91
C VAL A 473 7.49 10.54 15.00
N GLU A 474 6.89 10.68 16.17
CA GLU A 474 7.07 9.79 17.30
C GLU A 474 6.64 8.36 16.96
N LEU A 475 5.47 8.19 16.33
CA LEU A 475 4.99 6.88 15.88
C LEU A 475 5.93 6.29 14.81
N GLN A 476 6.43 7.11 13.88
CA GLN A 476 7.35 6.64 12.84
C GLN A 476 8.68 6.16 13.42
N ARG A 477 9.15 6.79 14.51
CA ARG A 477 10.40 6.46 15.19
C ARG A 477 10.26 5.32 16.19
N SER A 478 9.04 4.96 16.61
CA SER A 478 8.81 4.05 17.74
C SER A 478 9.09 2.56 17.46
N GLY A 479 9.51 2.21 16.24
CA GLY A 479 9.66 0.80 15.82
C GLY A 479 8.33 0.06 15.61
N TYR A 480 7.19 0.74 15.68
CA TYR A 480 5.88 0.10 15.43
C TYR A 480 5.75 -0.25 13.94
N ARG A 481 5.37 -1.50 13.64
CA ARG A 481 5.28 -2.04 12.28
C ARG A 481 3.97 -2.76 12.04
N VAL A 482 3.56 -2.78 10.78
CA VAL A 482 2.26 -3.30 10.33
C VAL A 482 2.44 -4.22 9.12
N ILE A 483 1.38 -4.96 8.81
CA ILE A 483 1.21 -5.63 7.53
C ILE A 483 0.64 -4.61 6.56
N SER A 484 1.27 -4.43 5.40
CA SER A 484 0.75 -3.51 4.41
C SER A 484 1.01 -3.94 2.97
N GLN A 485 -0.07 -3.91 2.19
CA GLN A 485 -0.06 -4.29 0.78
C GLN A 485 0.62 -3.23 -0.09
N TYR A 486 0.63 -1.93 0.29
CA TYR A 486 1.40 -0.94 -0.50
C TYR A 486 2.90 -1.26 -0.47
N ALA A 487 3.41 -1.78 0.66
CA ALA A 487 4.79 -2.22 0.77
C ALA A 487 5.06 -3.47 -0.07
N ALA A 488 4.09 -4.38 -0.19
CA ALA A 488 4.15 -5.51 -1.12
C ALA A 488 4.23 -5.03 -2.58
N GLY A 489 3.49 -3.98 -2.95
CA GLY A 489 3.61 -3.32 -4.25
C GLY A 489 5.01 -2.78 -4.53
N LEU A 490 5.62 -2.08 -3.56
CA LEU A 490 7.02 -1.62 -3.66
C LEU A 490 8.00 -2.79 -3.79
N MET A 491 7.79 -3.88 -3.03
CA MET A 491 8.61 -5.08 -3.10
C MET A 491 8.51 -5.74 -4.47
N ALA A 492 7.32 -5.77 -5.08
CA ALA A 492 7.12 -6.31 -6.42
C ALA A 492 7.93 -5.55 -7.47
N GLN A 493 7.89 -4.21 -7.43
CA GLN A 493 8.69 -3.36 -8.31
C GLN A 493 10.19 -3.68 -8.18
N PHE A 494 10.68 -3.84 -6.94
CA PHE A 494 12.07 -4.24 -6.68
C PHE A 494 12.38 -5.63 -7.24
N LEU A 495 11.57 -6.65 -6.94
CA LEU A 495 11.82 -8.01 -7.38
C LEU A 495 11.76 -8.17 -8.91
N VAL A 496 10.90 -7.40 -9.59
CA VAL A 496 10.87 -7.35 -11.06
C VAL A 496 12.12 -6.67 -11.59
N ALA A 497 12.53 -5.53 -11.02
CA ALA A 497 13.74 -4.81 -11.44
C ALA A 497 15.05 -5.60 -11.20
N MET A 498 15.01 -6.63 -10.35
CA MET A 498 16.11 -7.56 -10.13
C MET A 498 16.24 -8.63 -11.22
N LYS A 499 15.20 -8.87 -12.03
CA LYS A 499 15.22 -9.82 -13.14
C LYS A 499 15.86 -9.13 -14.35
N THR A 500 17.07 -9.54 -14.71
CA THR A 500 17.79 -9.08 -15.92
C THR A 500 17.47 -9.96 -17.12
#